data_AF-A0A2V8BKW8-F1
#
_entry.id   AF-A0A2V8BKW8-F1
#
_cell.length_a   1.000
_cell.length_b   1.000
_cell.length_c   1.000
_cell.angle_alpha   90.00
_cell.angle_beta   90.00
_cell.angle_gamma   90.00
#
_symmetry.space_group_name_H-M   'P 1'
#
loop_
_entity.id
_entity.type
_entity.pdbx_description
1 polymer ?
#
loop_
_entity_poly.entity_id
_entity_poly.type
_entity_poly.pdbx_seq_one_letter_code
_entity_poly.pdbx_strand_id
1 'polypeptide(L)'
;MADIAELQDLRIAGSEGKRAKGRAKGPPIVQARKLHRVRRMDKTAEALKVRTKRFAIAVLDFVDTLPRTPSGDAIARQLARSGLGVAGNYRGSCRARSHAEFTARLGVVLEEADESQLWLEVCNDRKMGDATQRPSLIDESGQLCAIFSMGCTTARIREYGKRDRP
;
A
#
# COMPACT_ATOMS: atom_id res chain seq x y z
N MET A 1 43.67 -2.91 -39.43
CA MET A 1 44.36 -4.17 -39.78
C MET A 1 45.82 -4.02 -39.34
N ALA A 2 46.34 -5.04 -38.62
CA ALA A 2 47.55 -5.13 -37.75
C ALA A 2 47.35 -4.51 -36.33
N ASP A 3 47.09 -5.20 -35.20
CA ASP A 3 47.51 -6.50 -34.56
C ASP A 3 48.62 -6.26 -33.48
N ILE A 4 48.30 -6.24 -32.17
CA ILE A 4 48.47 -7.24 -31.06
C ILE A 4 49.93 -7.71 -30.78
N ALA A 5 50.29 -7.72 -29.48
CA ALA A 5 51.46 -8.35 -28.78
C ALA A 5 52.81 -7.60 -28.88
N GLU A 6 53.70 -7.48 -27.87
CA GLU A 6 53.89 -8.09 -26.54
C GLU A 6 55.01 -7.32 -25.79
N LEU A 7 54.80 -7.04 -24.49
CA LEU A 7 55.69 -7.34 -23.33
C LEU A 7 57.22 -7.08 -23.44
N GLN A 8 57.81 -6.15 -22.66
CA GLN A 8 58.53 -6.33 -21.36
C GLN A 8 59.85 -5.50 -21.48
N ASP A 9 60.51 -4.88 -20.51
CA ASP A 9 60.47 -4.93 -19.05
C ASP A 9 61.28 -3.75 -18.44
N LEU A 10 60.81 -3.27 -17.29
CA LEU A 10 61.56 -2.84 -16.08
C LEU A 10 62.56 -1.66 -16.02
N ARG A 11 62.27 -0.83 -14.98
CA ARG A 11 63.17 -0.15 -14.01
C ARG A 11 63.64 1.27 -14.42
N ILE A 12 63.56 2.35 -13.60
CA ILE A 12 63.86 2.56 -12.18
C ILE A 12 63.15 3.83 -11.63
N ALA A 13 62.69 3.75 -10.36
CA ALA A 13 62.48 4.76 -9.29
C ALA A 13 61.86 6.15 -9.61
N GLY A 14 60.98 6.74 -8.80
CA GLY A 14 60.57 6.51 -7.42
C GLY A 14 60.23 7.89 -6.82
N SER A 15 59.09 8.04 -6.14
CA SER A 15 58.84 9.11 -5.16
C SER A 15 57.50 8.90 -4.47
N GLU A 16 57.57 8.87 -3.15
CA GLU A 16 56.51 8.63 -2.18
C GLU A 16 55.41 9.71 -2.20
N GLY A 17 54.19 9.33 -1.82
CA GLY A 17 53.06 10.26 -1.77
C GLY A 17 51.77 9.71 -1.16
N LYS A 18 51.83 9.36 0.13
CA LYS A 18 50.74 9.32 1.13
C LYS A 18 49.38 8.72 0.75
N ARG A 19 49.13 7.53 1.34
CA ARG A 19 47.79 6.96 1.59
C ARG A 19 46.92 7.93 2.40
N ALA A 20 45.72 8.21 1.90
CA ALA A 20 44.57 8.59 2.71
C ALA A 20 43.33 7.84 2.21
N LYS A 21 43.21 6.54 2.54
CA LYS A 21 41.94 5.82 2.45
C LYS A 21 41.10 6.18 3.68
N GLY A 22 40.36 7.29 3.58
CA GLY A 22 39.20 7.52 4.44
C GLY A 22 38.14 6.48 4.11
N ARG A 23 38.15 5.35 4.82
CA ARG A 23 37.04 4.38 4.78
C ARG A 23 35.84 5.09 5.40
N ALA A 24 34.94 5.61 4.56
CA ALA A 24 33.63 6.04 5.02
C ALA A 24 33.04 4.87 5.82
N LYS A 25 32.92 5.04 7.14
CA LYS A 25 32.25 4.06 7.99
C LYS A 25 30.81 4.03 7.51
N GLY A 26 30.46 2.98 6.75
CA GLY A 26 29.07 2.71 6.39
C GLY A 26 28.20 2.76 7.65
N PRO A 27 26.93 3.18 7.54
CA PRO A 27 26.08 3.36 8.70
C PRO A 27 26.07 2.07 9.55
N PRO A 28 26.16 2.17 10.89
CA PRO A 28 26.23 1.00 11.75
C PRO A 28 25.08 0.04 11.43
N ILE A 29 25.32 -1.27 11.54
CA ILE A 29 24.39 -2.34 11.09
C ILE A 29 22.95 -2.11 11.60
N VAL A 30 22.79 -1.53 12.80
CA VAL A 30 21.51 -1.12 13.40
C VAL A 30 20.82 0.01 12.61
N GLN A 31 21.58 1.01 12.16
CA GLN A 31 21.10 2.16 11.38
C GLN A 31 20.73 1.77 9.95
N ALA A 32 21.51 0.89 9.32
CA ALA A 32 21.16 0.31 8.02
C ALA A 32 19.83 -0.45 8.12
N ARG A 33 19.66 -1.33 9.11
CA ARG A 33 18.42 -2.09 9.34
C ARG A 33 17.20 -1.19 9.60
N LYS A 34 17.37 -0.04 10.26
CA LYS A 34 16.32 0.98 10.45
C LYS A 34 15.99 1.72 9.15
N LEU A 35 16.99 2.10 8.34
CA LEU A 35 16.81 2.74 7.03
C LEU A 35 16.07 1.84 6.03
N HIS A 36 16.44 0.56 5.99
CA HIS A 36 15.84 -0.42 5.07
C HIS A 36 14.39 -0.72 5.45
N ARG A 37 14.03 -0.60 6.74
CA ARG A 37 12.66 -0.77 7.24
C ARG A 37 11.76 0.43 6.90
N VAL A 38 12.26 1.66 7.05
CA VAL A 38 11.51 2.89 6.70
C VAL A 38 11.24 2.94 5.19
N ARG A 39 12.25 2.65 4.36
CA ARG A 39 12.14 2.64 2.89
C ARG A 39 11.21 1.54 2.33
N ARG A 40 10.90 0.51 3.13
CA ARG A 40 10.01 -0.60 2.74
C ARG A 40 8.53 -0.30 3.03
N MET A 41 8.23 0.39 4.14
CA MET A 41 6.86 0.81 4.47
C MET A 41 6.30 1.82 3.47
N ASP A 42 7.16 2.71 2.95
CA ASP A 42 6.80 3.71 1.94
C ASP A 42 6.29 3.06 0.64
N LYS A 43 6.97 2.01 0.16
CA LYS A 43 6.55 1.26 -1.03
C LYS A 43 5.21 0.53 -0.84
N THR A 44 4.99 -0.08 0.33
CA THR A 44 3.73 -0.79 0.61
C THR A 44 2.55 0.18 0.74
N ALA A 45 2.76 1.33 1.38
CA ALA A 45 1.71 2.34 1.52
C ALA A 45 1.31 2.94 0.16
N GLU A 46 2.28 3.29 -0.69
CA GLU A 46 1.99 3.78 -2.04
C GLU A 46 1.30 2.72 -2.92
N ALA A 47 1.74 1.46 -2.85
CA ALA A 47 1.07 0.37 -3.56
C ALA A 47 -0.39 0.22 -3.15
N LEU A 48 -0.69 0.32 -1.85
CA LEU A 48 -2.05 0.20 -1.35
C LEU A 48 -2.91 1.44 -1.71
N LYS A 49 -2.33 2.64 -1.79
CA LYS A 49 -3.03 3.83 -2.33
C LYS A 49 -3.44 3.66 -3.78
N VAL A 50 -2.57 3.08 -4.61
CA VAL A 50 -2.88 2.78 -6.01
C VAL A 50 -3.97 1.71 -6.08
N ARG A 51 -3.85 0.66 -5.26
CA ARG A 51 -4.81 -0.45 -5.23
C ARG A 51 -6.20 0.01 -4.83
N THR A 52 -6.34 0.74 -3.72
CA THR A 52 -7.66 1.26 -3.29
C THR A 52 -8.26 2.26 -4.28
N LYS A 53 -7.44 3.09 -4.93
CA LYS A 53 -7.91 3.97 -6.02
C LYS A 53 -8.46 3.16 -7.20
N ARG A 54 -7.77 2.09 -7.60
CA ARG A 54 -8.24 1.21 -8.69
C ARG A 54 -9.55 0.52 -8.33
N PHE A 55 -9.66 0.03 -7.09
CA PHE A 55 -10.91 -0.52 -6.57
C PHE A 55 -12.05 0.50 -6.65
N ALA A 56 -11.84 1.74 -6.18
CA ALA A 56 -12.86 2.78 -6.25
C ALA A 56 -13.32 3.11 -7.68
N ILE A 57 -12.41 3.12 -8.65
CA ILE A 57 -12.76 3.33 -10.08
C ILE A 57 -13.60 2.15 -10.59
N ALA A 58 -13.16 0.91 -10.33
CA ALA A 58 -13.90 -0.27 -10.75
C ALA A 58 -15.29 -0.37 -10.09
N VAL A 59 -15.45 0.12 -8.86
CA VAL A 59 -16.75 0.28 -8.20
C VAL A 59 -17.63 1.28 -8.95
N LEU A 60 -17.08 2.44 -9.35
CA LEU A 60 -17.83 3.43 -10.13
C LEU A 60 -18.30 2.85 -11.48
N ASP A 61 -17.38 2.20 -12.19
CA ASP A 61 -17.70 1.54 -13.46
C ASP A 61 -18.80 0.48 -13.27
N PHE A 62 -18.79 -0.26 -12.16
CA PHE A 62 -19.81 -1.27 -11.86
C PHE A 62 -21.16 -0.66 -11.48
N VAL A 63 -21.22 0.38 -10.64
CA VAL A 63 -22.50 0.97 -10.25
C VAL A 63 -23.22 1.61 -11.43
N ASP A 64 -22.49 2.08 -12.45
CA ASP A 64 -23.05 2.58 -13.70
C ASP A 64 -23.76 1.49 -14.53
N THR A 65 -23.48 0.20 -14.24
CA THR A 65 -24.17 -0.95 -14.86
C THR A 65 -25.43 -1.38 -14.11
N LEU A 66 -25.70 -0.84 -12.93
CA LEU A 66 -26.85 -1.23 -12.13
C LEU A 66 -28.18 -0.80 -12.79
N PRO A 67 -29.25 -1.61 -12.65
CA PRO A 67 -30.54 -1.28 -13.25
C PRO A 67 -31.11 -0.01 -12.63
N ARG A 68 -31.64 0.89 -13.47
CA ARG A 68 -32.27 2.17 -13.08
C ARG A 68 -33.63 1.92 -12.40
N THR A 69 -33.58 1.45 -11.16
CA THR A 69 -34.72 1.11 -10.30
C THR A 69 -34.47 1.72 -8.91
N PRO A 70 -35.52 1.92 -8.07
CA PRO A 70 -35.32 2.44 -6.72
C PRO A 70 -34.29 1.63 -5.91
N SER A 71 -34.31 0.31 -6.03
CA SER A 71 -33.34 -0.56 -5.35
C SER A 71 -31.94 -0.49 -5.95
N GLY A 72 -31.81 -0.41 -7.28
CA GLY A 72 -30.52 -0.24 -7.94
C GLY A 72 -29.87 1.09 -7.60
N ASP A 73 -30.65 2.17 -7.60
CA ASP A 73 -30.19 3.51 -7.21
C ASP A 73 -29.77 3.59 -5.73
N ALA A 74 -30.49 2.90 -4.84
CA ALA A 74 -30.14 2.84 -3.42
C ALA A 74 -28.79 2.13 -3.21
N ILE A 75 -28.60 0.96 -3.84
CA ILE A 75 -27.34 0.20 -3.77
C ILE A 75 -26.21 0.99 -4.42
N ALA A 76 -26.44 1.57 -5.61
CA ALA A 76 -25.45 2.36 -6.33
C ALA A 76 -24.87 3.48 -5.46
N ARG A 77 -25.74 4.23 -4.76
CA ARG A 77 -25.30 5.31 -3.87
C ARG A 77 -24.48 4.80 -2.68
N GLN A 78 -24.92 3.71 -2.04
CA GLN A 78 -24.21 3.17 -0.88
C GLN A 78 -22.85 2.59 -1.28
N LEU A 79 -22.83 1.76 -2.33
CA LEU A 79 -21.62 1.13 -2.84
C LEU A 79 -20.62 2.16 -3.40
N ALA A 80 -21.08 3.17 -4.14
CA ALA A 80 -20.20 4.25 -4.62
C ALA A 80 -19.58 5.03 -3.45
N ARG A 81 -20.37 5.36 -2.43
CA ARG A 81 -19.91 6.05 -1.23
C ARG A 81 -18.85 5.23 -0.51
N SER A 82 -19.13 3.95 -0.23
CA SER A 82 -18.20 3.11 0.51
C SER A 82 -16.94 2.78 -0.28
N GLY A 83 -17.05 2.47 -1.58
CA GLY A 83 -15.90 2.22 -2.45
C GLY A 83 -14.96 3.42 -2.58
N LEU A 84 -15.51 4.64 -2.75
CA LEU A 84 -14.73 5.89 -2.70
C LEU A 84 -14.17 6.16 -1.30
N GLY A 85 -14.93 5.82 -0.25
CA GLY A 85 -14.54 5.89 1.15
C GLY A 85 -13.26 5.11 1.44
N VAL A 86 -13.13 3.88 0.94
CA VAL A 86 -11.91 3.06 1.08
C VAL A 86 -10.68 3.82 0.57
N ALA A 87 -10.75 4.38 -0.64
CA ALA A 87 -9.63 5.12 -1.24
C ALA A 87 -9.33 6.44 -0.51
N GLY A 88 -10.38 7.22 -0.21
CA GLY A 88 -10.28 8.51 0.45
C GLY A 88 -9.72 8.39 1.86
N ASN A 89 -10.31 7.52 2.68
CA ASN A 89 -9.91 7.30 4.06
C ASN A 89 -8.51 6.69 4.16
N TYR A 90 -8.11 5.78 3.24
CA TYR A 90 -6.76 5.22 3.26
C TYR A 90 -5.70 6.26 2.90
N ARG A 91 -5.96 7.13 1.91
CA ARG A 91 -5.07 8.27 1.63
C ARG A 91 -5.00 9.24 2.81
N GLY A 92 -6.11 9.42 3.53
CA GLY A 92 -6.18 10.21 4.75
C GLY A 92 -5.41 9.60 5.92
N SER A 93 -5.46 8.28 6.12
CA SER A 93 -4.73 7.57 7.18
C SER A 93 -3.22 7.71 6.97
N CYS A 94 -2.75 7.66 5.72
CA CYS A 94 -1.34 7.89 5.38
C CYS A 94 -0.82 9.30 5.72
N ARG A 95 -1.70 10.24 6.08
CA ARG A 95 -1.38 11.61 6.53
C ARG A 95 -1.73 11.85 8.01
N ALA A 96 -1.99 10.79 8.78
CA ALA A 96 -2.26 10.89 10.20
C ALA A 96 -1.07 11.53 10.94
N ARG A 97 -1.36 12.38 11.93
CA ARG A 97 -0.36 13.12 12.71
C ARG A 97 0.08 12.37 13.96
N SER A 98 -0.63 11.31 14.32
CA SER A 98 -0.28 10.42 15.42
C SER A 98 -0.56 8.97 15.08
N HIS A 99 0.03 8.07 15.86
CA HIS A 99 -0.23 6.63 15.71
C HIS A 99 -1.68 6.28 16.07
N ALA A 100 -2.27 6.93 17.09
CA ALA A 100 -3.67 6.73 17.47
C ALA A 100 -4.62 7.20 16.35
N GLU A 101 -4.35 8.36 15.74
CA GLU A 101 -5.11 8.86 14.59
C GLU A 101 -4.98 7.90 13.39
N PHE A 102 -3.79 7.32 13.16
CA PHE A 102 -3.60 6.31 12.12
C PHE A 102 -4.44 5.06 12.39
N THR A 103 -4.40 4.51 13.60
CA THR A 103 -5.21 3.34 14.00
C THR A 103 -6.70 3.61 13.81
N ALA A 104 -7.20 4.75 14.28
CA ALA A 104 -8.60 5.12 14.19
C ALA A 104 -9.06 5.26 12.72
N ARG A 105 -8.29 5.98 11.89
CA ARG A 105 -8.62 6.12 10.47
C ARG A 105 -8.56 4.80 9.72
N LEU A 106 -7.65 3.89 10.08
CA LEU A 106 -7.59 2.57 9.46
C LEU A 106 -8.83 1.73 9.80
N GLY A 107 -9.41 1.92 10.99
CA GLY A 107 -10.71 1.36 11.35
C GLY A 107 -11.83 1.83 10.41
N VAL A 108 -11.90 3.13 10.12
CA VAL A 108 -12.86 3.66 9.14
C VAL A 108 -12.64 3.07 7.76
N VAL A 109 -11.39 2.91 7.31
CA VAL A 109 -11.11 2.25 6.00
C VAL A 109 -11.63 0.82 5.96
N LEU A 110 -11.51 0.07 7.07
CA LEU A 110 -12.03 -1.29 7.18
C LEU A 110 -13.57 -1.30 7.11
N GLU A 111 -14.24 -0.39 7.82
CA GLU A 111 -15.70 -0.25 7.78
C GLU A 111 -16.20 0.02 6.34
N GLU A 112 -15.55 0.92 5.61
CA GLU A 112 -15.91 1.22 4.22
C GLU A 112 -15.66 0.03 3.27
N ALA A 113 -14.61 -0.76 3.53
CA ALA A 113 -14.31 -1.96 2.73
C ALA A 113 -15.35 -3.05 2.97
N ASP A 114 -15.75 -3.25 4.23
CA ASP A 114 -16.77 -4.23 4.63
C ASP A 114 -18.16 -3.84 4.11
N GLU A 115 -18.51 -2.55 4.18
CA GLU A 115 -19.74 -2.05 3.57
C GLU A 115 -19.74 -2.24 2.04
N SER A 116 -18.60 -2.02 1.37
CA SER A 116 -18.47 -2.31 -0.06
C SER A 116 -18.66 -3.79 -0.40
N GLN A 117 -18.05 -4.69 0.39
CA GLN A 117 -18.20 -6.14 0.26
C GLN A 117 -19.68 -6.54 0.36
N LEU A 118 -20.38 -6.07 1.40
CA LEU A 118 -21.80 -6.35 1.61
C LEU A 118 -22.65 -5.97 0.39
N TRP A 119 -22.47 -4.77 -0.16
CA TRP A 119 -23.28 -4.32 -1.29
C TRP A 119 -22.98 -5.10 -2.58
N LEU A 120 -21.74 -5.55 -2.77
CA LEU A 120 -21.36 -6.40 -3.89
C LEU A 120 -21.94 -7.82 -3.76
N GLU A 121 -21.98 -8.37 -2.54
CA GLU A 121 -22.67 -9.65 -2.24
C GLU A 121 -24.18 -9.53 -2.48
N VAL A 122 -24.82 -8.46 -2.02
CA VAL A 122 -26.24 -8.19 -2.33
C VAL A 122 -26.47 -8.11 -3.85
N CYS A 123 -25.59 -7.42 -4.59
CA CYS A 123 -25.68 -7.39 -6.05
C CYS A 123 -25.51 -8.79 -6.66
N ASN A 124 -24.66 -9.65 -6.11
CA ASN A 124 -24.47 -11.03 -6.56
C ASN A 124 -25.70 -11.90 -6.36
N ASP A 125 -26.32 -11.81 -5.19
CA ASP A 125 -27.48 -12.62 -4.85
C ASP A 125 -28.71 -12.17 -5.65
N ARG A 126 -28.83 -10.86 -5.85
CA ARG A 126 -29.89 -10.23 -6.64
C ARG A 126 -29.64 -10.25 -8.15
N LYS A 127 -28.48 -10.73 -8.60
CA LYS A 127 -28.04 -10.72 -10.02
C LYS A 127 -28.14 -9.33 -10.68
N MET A 128 -27.73 -8.27 -9.96
CA MET A 128 -27.78 -6.87 -10.43
C MET A 128 -26.42 -6.39 -10.94
N GLY A 129 -26.40 -5.60 -12.02
CA GLY A 129 -25.16 -5.08 -12.61
C GLY A 129 -24.37 -6.15 -13.37
N ASP A 130 -23.21 -5.76 -13.89
CA ASP A 130 -22.37 -6.58 -14.76
C ASP A 130 -21.88 -7.87 -14.05
N ALA A 131 -22.22 -9.01 -14.66
CA ALA A 131 -21.82 -10.34 -14.18
C ALA A 131 -20.33 -10.65 -14.36
N THR A 132 -19.64 -9.95 -15.27
CA THR A 132 -18.21 -10.15 -15.53
C THR A 132 -17.34 -9.43 -14.50
N GLN A 133 -17.76 -8.24 -14.05
CA GLN A 133 -17.03 -7.43 -13.08
C GLN A 133 -17.21 -7.92 -11.65
N ARG A 134 -18.45 -8.29 -11.30
CA ARG A 134 -18.88 -8.60 -9.93
C ARG A 134 -17.97 -9.59 -9.17
N PRO A 135 -17.59 -10.77 -9.71
CA PRO A 135 -16.74 -11.71 -8.98
C PRO A 135 -15.38 -11.11 -8.60
N SER A 136 -14.77 -10.33 -9.50
CA SER A 136 -13.48 -9.69 -9.24
C SER A 136 -13.56 -8.58 -8.20
N LEU A 137 -14.68 -7.85 -8.16
CA LEU A 137 -14.91 -6.81 -7.15
C LEU A 137 -15.16 -7.39 -5.77
N ILE A 138 -15.90 -8.50 -5.67
CA ILE A 138 -16.12 -9.25 -4.42
C ILE A 138 -14.79 -9.78 -3.88
N ASP A 139 -13.98 -10.40 -4.75
CA ASP A 139 -12.65 -10.88 -4.34
C ASP A 139 -11.75 -9.72 -3.86
N GLU A 140 -11.69 -8.61 -4.61
CA GLU A 140 -10.87 -7.46 -4.25
C GLU A 140 -11.33 -6.81 -2.93
N SER A 141 -12.63 -6.61 -2.72
CA SER A 141 -13.15 -6.04 -1.47
C SER A 141 -12.87 -6.95 -0.28
N GLY A 142 -13.04 -8.27 -0.41
CA GLY A 142 -12.67 -9.25 0.61
C GLY A 142 -11.17 -9.21 0.96
N GLN A 143 -10.30 -9.10 -0.04
CA GLN A 143 -8.86 -8.94 0.17
C GLN A 143 -8.53 -7.62 0.88
N LEU A 144 -9.20 -6.51 0.54
CA LEU A 144 -9.03 -5.23 1.22
C LEU A 144 -9.49 -5.32 2.69
N CYS A 145 -10.63 -5.96 2.98
CA CYS A 145 -11.08 -6.23 4.35
C CYS A 145 -10.02 -7.00 5.15
N ALA A 146 -9.47 -8.08 4.59
CA ALA A 146 -8.42 -8.86 5.24
C ALA A 146 -7.15 -8.03 5.52
N ILE A 147 -6.72 -7.22 4.54
CA ILE A 147 -5.55 -6.34 4.68
C ILE A 147 -5.78 -5.31 5.79
N PHE A 148 -6.93 -4.62 5.79
CA PHE A 148 -7.20 -3.57 6.76
C PHE A 148 -7.50 -4.12 8.16
N SER A 149 -8.14 -5.28 8.27
CA SER A 149 -8.31 -5.99 9.55
C SER A 149 -6.96 -6.34 10.19
N MET A 150 -6.05 -6.94 9.43
CA MET A 150 -4.69 -7.23 9.90
C MET A 150 -3.89 -5.95 10.19
N GLY A 151 -4.07 -4.91 9.37
CA GLY A 151 -3.48 -3.60 9.58
C GLY A 151 -3.92 -2.96 10.89
N CYS A 152 -5.22 -2.96 11.18
CA CYS A 152 -5.81 -2.46 12.43
C CYS A 152 -5.26 -3.20 13.64
N THR A 153 -5.22 -4.53 13.57
CA THR A 153 -4.66 -5.38 14.65
C THR A 153 -3.19 -5.02 14.92
N THR A 154 -2.39 -4.93 13.86
CA THR A 154 -0.98 -4.58 13.95
C THR A 154 -0.77 -3.16 14.50
N ALA A 155 -1.61 -2.20 14.10
CA ALA A 155 -1.56 -0.84 14.60
C ALA A 155 -1.92 -0.79 16.10
N ARG A 156 -3.01 -1.42 16.53
CA ARG A 156 -3.42 -1.48 17.94
C ARG A 156 -2.31 -2.02 18.84
N ILE A 157 -1.69 -3.15 18.47
CA ILE A 157 -0.57 -3.73 19.24
C ILE A 157 0.58 -2.72 19.43
N ARG A 158 0.92 -1.97 18.38
CA ARG A 158 1.99 -0.94 18.44
C ARG A 158 1.61 0.29 19.26
N GLU A 159 0.32 0.58 19.34
CA GLU A 159 -0.21 1.67 20.16
C GLU A 159 -0.12 1.34 21.65
N TYR A 160 -0.56 0.14 22.07
CA TYR A 160 -0.44 -0.33 23.45
C TYR A 160 1.03 -0.43 23.90
N GLY A 161 1.91 -1.01 23.09
CA GLY A 161 3.35 -1.08 23.40
C GLY A 161 4.09 0.28 23.41
N LYS A 162 3.41 1.39 23.08
CA LYS A 162 3.90 2.76 23.32
C LYS A 162 3.33 3.38 24.59
N ARG A 163 2.12 3.03 24.99
CA ARG A 163 1.48 3.51 26.23
C ARG A 163 2.13 2.90 27.48
N ASP A 164 2.55 1.64 27.39
CA ASP A 164 3.14 0.90 28.52
C ASP A 164 4.66 1.07 28.66
N ARG A 165 5.26 2.08 28.00
CA ARG A 165 6.69 2.37 28.13
C ARG A 165 6.88 3.40 29.27
N PRO A 166 7.75 3.13 30.27
CA PRO A 166 7.97 4.02 31.40
C PRO A 166 8.56 5.37 30.98
#